data_AF-A0A536ENY4-F1
#
_entry.id   AF-A0A536ENY4-F1
#
_cell.length_a   1.000
_cell.length_b   1.000
_cell.length_c   1.000
_cell.angle_alpha   90.00
_cell.angle_beta   90.00
_cell.angle_gamma   90.00
#
_symmetry.space_group_name_H-M   'P 1'
#
loop_
_entity.id
_entity.type
_entity.pdbx_description
1 polymer ?
#
loop_
_entity_poly.entity_id
_entity_poly.type
_entity_poly.pdbx_seq_one_letter_code
_entity_poly.pdbx_strand_id
1 'polypeptide(L)'
;MALLVALVKLAHVFAGFWLVAGLVGRGVTQVKAERTADIGTVKVLIELIGRFDSLMVIPASTAVLALGLVAAWIEGLPILGFLQGAHTNWLLVALVLYLSIMVLVPTVFIPRGKRFGATLDDAIRAGDVTERLRSAFRDPVVRAAHVWELIAIALIIWLMILKPF
;
A
#
# COMPACT_ATOMS: atom_id res chain seq x y z
N MET A 1 0.58 5.55 32.11
CA MET A 1 1.15 4.58 31.15
C MET A 1 0.07 3.83 30.37
N ALA A 2 -0.91 3.18 31.02
CA ALA A 2 -1.97 2.42 30.34
C ALA A 2 -2.78 3.24 29.30
N LEU A 3 -3.17 4.48 29.64
CA LEU A 3 -3.88 5.38 28.71
C LEU A 3 -3.05 5.67 27.44
N LEU A 4 -1.75 5.92 27.59
CA LEU A 4 -0.84 6.19 26.47
C LEU A 4 -0.78 4.99 25.51
N VAL A 5 -0.62 3.78 26.04
CA VAL A 5 -0.62 2.54 25.25
C VAL A 5 -1.93 2.39 24.48
N ALA A 6 -3.06 2.61 25.14
CA ALA A 6 -4.38 2.54 24.50
C ALA A 6 -4.52 3.55 23.36
N LEU A 7 -4.08 4.80 23.57
CA LEU A 7 -4.11 5.85 22.55
C LEU A 7 -3.22 5.53 21.34
N VAL A 8 -2.00 5.01 21.56
CA VAL A 8 -1.10 4.61 20.47
C VAL A 8 -1.70 3.46 19.66
N LYS A 9 -2.26 2.44 20.33
CA LYS A 9 -2.95 1.33 19.65
C LYS A 9 -4.16 1.81 18.86
N LEU A 10 -4.96 2.68 19.45
CA LEU A 10 -6.12 3.26 18.77
C LEU A 10 -5.69 4.01 17.52
N ALA A 11 -4.67 4.87 17.63
CA ALA A 11 -4.10 5.59 16.50
C ALA A 11 -3.55 4.64 15.43
N HIS A 12 -2.86 3.56 15.82
CA HIS A 12 -2.34 2.55 14.91
C HIS A 12 -3.47 1.85 14.13
N VAL A 13 -4.56 1.49 14.81
CA VAL A 13 -5.75 0.89 14.19
C VAL A 13 -6.41 1.86 13.22
N PHE A 14 -6.56 3.14 13.60
CA PHE A 14 -7.09 4.17 12.69
C PHE A 14 -6.20 4.37 11.46
N ALA A 15 -4.87 4.34 11.63
CA ALA A 15 -3.95 4.39 10.49
C ALA A 15 -4.12 3.16 9.58
N GLY A 16 -4.39 1.98 10.14
CA GLY A 16 -4.73 0.78 9.37
C GLY A 16 -6.00 0.96 8.53
N PHE A 17 -7.08 1.47 9.12
CA PHE A 17 -8.31 1.78 8.37
C PHE A 17 -8.08 2.84 7.29
N TRP A 18 -7.30 3.88 7.59
CA TRP A 18 -6.96 4.93 6.65
C TRP A 18 -6.18 4.39 5.45
N LEU A 19 -5.21 3.49 5.69
CA LEU A 19 -4.45 2.81 4.65
C LEU A 19 -5.36 1.96 3.76
N VAL A 20 -6.21 1.11 4.37
CA VAL A 20 -7.14 0.24 3.63
C VAL A 20 -8.11 1.05 2.80
N ALA A 21 -8.68 2.13 3.35
CA ALA A 21 -9.56 3.03 2.62
C ALA A 21 -8.85 3.66 1.40
N GLY A 22 -7.60 4.09 1.57
CA GLY A 22 -6.77 4.61 0.48
C GLY A 22 -6.54 3.58 -0.63
N LEU A 23 -6.19 2.35 -0.27
CA LEU A 23 -5.93 1.26 -1.22
C LEU A 23 -7.19 0.85 -2.00
N VAL A 24 -8.34 0.77 -1.31
CA VAL A 24 -9.63 0.48 -1.97
C VAL A 24 -9.99 1.63 -2.92
N GLY A 25 -9.89 2.88 -2.47
CA GLY A 25 -10.18 4.06 -3.30
C GLY A 25 -9.29 4.10 -4.55
N ARG A 26 -7.99 3.87 -4.38
CA ARG A 26 -7.01 3.73 -5.46
C ARG A 26 -7.38 2.61 -6.43
N GLY A 27 -7.65 1.41 -5.92
CA GLY A 27 -7.94 0.23 -6.74
C GLY A 27 -9.23 0.37 -7.55
N VAL A 28 -10.30 0.88 -6.96
CA VAL A 28 -11.57 1.14 -7.67
C VAL A 28 -11.37 2.18 -8.78
N THR A 29 -10.65 3.27 -8.47
CA THR A 29 -10.35 4.33 -9.45
C THR A 29 -9.51 3.80 -10.60
N GLN A 30 -8.52 2.95 -10.31
CA GLN A 30 -7.68 2.30 -11.31
C GLN A 30 -8.49 1.40 -12.25
N VAL A 31 -9.36 0.53 -11.71
CA VAL A 31 -10.23 -0.31 -12.54
C VAL A 31 -11.14 0.52 -13.43
N LYS A 32 -11.63 1.67 -12.96
CA LYS A 32 -12.42 2.59 -13.78
C LYS A 32 -11.58 3.23 -14.88
N ALA A 33 -10.35 3.64 -14.59
CA ALA A 33 -9.43 4.22 -15.58
C ALA A 33 -9.12 3.23 -16.70
N GLU A 34 -8.81 1.97 -16.35
CA GLU A 34 -8.53 0.89 -17.31
C GLU A 34 -9.66 0.60 -18.29
N ARG A 35 -10.91 0.85 -17.89
CA ARG A 35 -12.11 0.57 -18.68
C ARG A 35 -12.61 1.77 -19.48
N THR A 36 -11.96 2.93 -19.34
CA THR A 36 -12.40 4.17 -19.96
C THR A 36 -11.70 4.39 -21.30
N ALA A 37 -12.47 4.73 -22.34
CA ALA A 37 -11.95 5.02 -23.68
C ALA A 37 -11.71 6.53 -23.91
N ASP A 38 -12.23 7.39 -23.02
CA ASP A 38 -12.03 8.84 -23.09
C ASP A 38 -10.75 9.26 -22.35
N ILE A 39 -9.79 9.85 -23.08
CA ILE A 39 -8.50 10.25 -22.51
C ILE A 39 -8.63 11.35 -21.45
N GLY A 40 -9.64 12.23 -21.57
CA GLY A 40 -9.90 13.28 -20.58
C GLY A 40 -10.27 12.69 -19.23
N THR A 41 -11.20 11.73 -19.23
CA THR A 41 -11.62 10.99 -18.03
C THR A 41 -10.48 10.14 -17.48
N VAL A 42 -9.69 9.47 -18.33
CA VAL A 42 -8.51 8.70 -17.89
C VAL A 42 -7.55 9.61 -17.11
N LYS A 43 -7.24 10.80 -17.62
CA LYS A 43 -6.37 11.77 -16.93
C LYS A 43 -6.89 12.12 -15.53
N VAL A 44 -8.18 12.46 -15.41
CA VAL A 44 -8.79 12.80 -14.12
C VAL A 44 -8.71 11.65 -13.13
N LEU A 45 -8.94 10.41 -13.60
CA LEU A 45 -8.86 9.23 -12.75
C LEU A 45 -7.42 8.95 -12.30
N ILE A 46 -6.43 9.13 -13.16
CA ILE A 46 -5.01 9.00 -12.78
C ILE A 46 -4.61 10.07 -11.75
N GLU A 47 -5.05 11.31 -11.90
CA GLU A 47 -4.83 12.36 -10.89
C GLU A 47 -5.47 11.99 -9.54
N LEU A 48 -6.67 11.42 -9.56
CA LEU A 48 -7.35 10.95 -8.35
C LEU A 48 -6.62 9.79 -7.68
N ILE A 49 -6.09 8.83 -8.45
CA ILE A 49 -5.21 7.76 -7.94
C ILE A 49 -4.01 8.37 -7.21
N GLY A 50 -3.34 9.36 -7.81
CA GLY A 50 -2.21 10.05 -7.17
C GLY A 50 -2.59 10.76 -5.87
N ARG A 51 -3.83 11.27 -5.74
CA ARG A 51 -4.34 11.82 -4.47
C ARG A 51 -4.56 10.76 -3.41
N PHE A 52 -5.11 9.59 -3.77
CA PHE A 52 -5.21 8.47 -2.82
C PHE A 52 -3.82 8.04 -2.34
N ASP A 53 -2.83 7.97 -3.23
CA ASP A 53 -1.47 7.60 -2.86
C ASP A 53 -0.83 8.62 -1.90
N SER A 54 -0.84 9.90 -2.28
CA SER A 54 -0.16 10.97 -1.54
C SER A 54 -0.87 11.38 -0.24
N LEU A 55 -2.20 11.33 -0.19
CA LEU A 55 -2.97 11.77 0.97
C LEU A 55 -3.37 10.63 1.90
N MET A 56 -3.41 9.38 1.42
CA MET A 56 -3.88 8.25 2.23
C MET A 56 -2.83 7.15 2.32
N VAL A 57 -2.44 6.52 1.20
CA VAL A 57 -1.63 5.29 1.24
C VAL A 57 -0.26 5.54 1.86
N ILE A 58 0.51 6.50 1.36
CA ILE A 58 1.87 6.81 1.83
C ILE A 58 1.89 7.27 3.29
N PRO A 59 1.10 8.30 3.70
CA PRO A 59 1.11 8.76 5.09
C PRO A 59 0.55 7.71 6.04
N ALA A 60 -0.53 7.02 5.68
CA ALA A 60 -1.11 5.98 6.53
C ALA A 60 -0.16 4.78 6.69
N SER A 61 0.51 4.33 5.62
CA SER A 61 1.52 3.26 5.72
C SER A 61 2.64 3.65 6.68
N THR A 62 3.16 4.87 6.55
CA THR A 62 4.20 5.39 7.45
C THR A 62 3.71 5.43 8.90
N ALA A 63 2.48 5.89 9.13
CA ALA A 63 1.87 5.93 10.45
C ALA A 63 1.63 4.53 11.03
N VAL A 64 1.16 3.56 10.23
CA VAL A 64 0.99 2.16 10.64
C VAL A 64 2.33 1.61 11.15
N LEU A 65 3.41 1.73 10.37
CA LEU A 65 4.72 1.23 10.80
C LEU A 65 5.18 1.92 12.08
N ALA A 66 5.20 3.26 12.10
CA ALA A 66 5.72 4.02 13.22
C ALA A 66 4.95 3.73 14.52
N LEU A 67 3.61 3.80 14.48
CA LEU A 67 2.77 3.55 15.65
C LEU A 67 2.82 2.09 16.09
N GLY A 68 2.94 1.15 15.15
CA GLY A 68 3.09 -0.28 15.47
C GLY A 68 4.39 -0.58 16.21
N LEU A 69 5.51 -0.01 15.74
CA LEU A 69 6.80 -0.13 16.41
C LEU A 69 6.79 0.53 17.79
N VAL A 70 6.21 1.73 17.91
CA VAL A 70 6.08 2.44 19.20
C VAL A 70 5.22 1.63 20.17
N ALA A 71 4.09 1.09 19.72
CA ALA A 71 3.23 0.26 20.57
C ALA A 71 3.97 -1.00 21.07
N ALA A 72 4.63 -1.71 20.16
CA ALA A 72 5.41 -2.90 20.51
C ALA A 72 6.55 -2.58 21.48
N TRP A 73 7.23 -1.45 21.29
CA TRP A 73 8.30 -1.01 22.18
C TRP A 73 7.80 -0.70 23.59
N ILE A 74 6.71 0.07 23.73
CA ILE A 74 6.15 0.43 25.04
C ILE A 74 5.66 -0.81 25.80
N GLU A 75 5.13 -1.81 25.09
CA GLU A 75 4.65 -3.06 25.68
C GLU A 75 5.75 -4.11 25.89
N GLY A 76 6.98 -3.85 25.46
CA GLY A 76 8.08 -4.82 25.54
C GLY A 76 7.86 -6.07 24.69
N LEU A 77 7.11 -5.96 23.59
CA LEU A 77 6.85 -7.08 22.70
C LEU A 77 8.09 -7.41 21.85
N PRO A 78 8.33 -8.70 21.55
CA PRO A 78 9.49 -9.11 20.76
C PRO A 78 9.30 -8.81 19.28
N ILE A 79 9.64 -7.59 18.85
CA ILE A 79 9.50 -7.12 17.46
C ILE A 79 10.22 -8.05 16.47
N LEU A 80 11.38 -8.58 16.86
CA LEU A 80 12.18 -9.49 16.04
C LEU A 80 11.97 -10.97 16.38
N GLY A 81 10.98 -11.28 17.21
CA GLY A 81 10.58 -12.66 17.54
C GLY A 81 11.75 -13.53 18.02
N PHE A 82 11.95 -14.66 17.36
CA PHE A 82 12.97 -15.65 17.69
C PHE A 82 14.41 -15.10 17.65
N LEU A 83 14.67 -14.02 16.89
CA LEU A 83 15.98 -13.35 16.86
C LEU A 83 16.31 -12.68 18.20
N GLN A 84 15.29 -12.43 19.03
CA GLN A 84 15.41 -11.94 20.40
C GLN A 84 15.25 -13.06 21.44
N GLY A 85 15.19 -14.33 21.01
CA GLY A 85 14.95 -15.47 21.90
C GLY A 85 13.48 -15.68 22.29
N ALA A 86 12.54 -14.96 21.66
CA ALA A 86 11.12 -15.16 21.93
C ALA A 86 10.55 -16.40 21.22
N HIS A 87 9.58 -17.06 21.85
CA HIS A 87 8.86 -18.18 21.23
C HIS A 87 7.85 -17.72 20.18
N THR A 88 7.52 -16.43 20.17
CA THR A 88 6.45 -15.87 19.37
C THR A 88 6.94 -14.96 18.25
N ASN A 89 6.31 -15.04 17.07
CA ASN A 89 6.87 -14.48 15.83
C ASN A 89 5.88 -13.67 14.98
N TRP A 90 4.61 -13.54 15.37
CA TRP A 90 3.62 -12.82 14.56
C TRP A 90 4.04 -11.37 14.22
N LEU A 91 4.73 -10.67 15.13
CA LEU A 91 5.27 -9.32 14.91
C LEU A 91 6.39 -9.32 13.87
N LEU A 92 7.35 -10.24 13.98
CA LEU A 92 8.44 -10.36 13.01
C LEU A 92 7.89 -10.66 11.62
N VAL A 93 6.95 -11.60 11.50
CA VAL A 93 6.35 -11.95 10.21
C VAL A 93 5.60 -10.77 9.61
N ALA A 94 4.82 -10.03 10.42
CA ALA A 94 4.14 -8.83 9.96
C ALA A 94 5.13 -7.75 9.49
N LEU A 95 6.24 -7.56 10.21
CA LEU A 95 7.30 -6.63 9.82
C LEU A 95 7.95 -7.05 8.50
N VAL A 96 8.27 -8.33 8.30
CA VAL A 96 8.84 -8.86 7.06
C VAL A 96 7.87 -8.67 5.89
N LEU A 97 6.58 -8.98 6.07
CA LEU A 97 5.55 -8.73 5.06
C LEU A 97 5.48 -7.25 4.69
N TYR A 98 5.48 -6.35 5.68
CA TYR A 98 5.46 -4.91 5.45
C TYR A 98 6.70 -4.44 4.67
N LEU A 99 7.89 -4.89 5.07
CA LEU A 99 9.13 -4.56 4.37
C LEU A 99 9.15 -5.08 2.94
N SER A 100 8.54 -6.24 2.68
CA SER A 100 8.43 -6.77 1.31
C SER A 100 7.63 -5.85 0.39
N ILE A 101 6.57 -5.19 0.90
CA ILE A 101 5.81 -4.18 0.16
C ILE A 101 6.68 -2.96 -0.10
N MET A 102 7.44 -2.50 0.92
CA MET A 102 8.33 -1.35 0.79
C MET A 102 9.41 -1.55 -0.26
N VAL A 103 9.90 -2.78 -0.44
CA VAL A 103 10.85 -3.11 -1.51
C VAL A 103 10.23 -2.98 -2.90
N LEU A 104 8.92 -3.23 -3.06
CA LEU A 104 8.23 -3.06 -4.35
C LEU A 104 8.17 -1.61 -4.82
N VAL A 105 8.24 -0.65 -3.91
CA VAL A 105 8.19 0.78 -4.26
C VAL A 105 9.35 1.20 -5.17
N PRO A 106 10.63 1.07 -4.76
CA PRO A 106 11.76 1.43 -5.62
C PRO A 106 11.99 0.44 -6.77
N THR A 107 11.62 -0.83 -6.61
CA THR A 107 11.94 -1.88 -7.60
C THR A 107 10.90 -2.02 -8.71
N VAL A 108 9.63 -1.78 -8.42
CA VAL A 108 8.51 -1.97 -9.36
C VAL A 108 7.76 -0.67 -9.58
N PHE A 109 7.18 -0.07 -8.53
CA PHE A 109 6.22 1.02 -8.70
C PHE A 109 6.86 2.30 -9.25
N ILE A 110 8.02 2.71 -8.75
CA ILE A 110 8.71 3.92 -9.25
C ILE A 110 9.16 3.76 -10.71
N PRO A 111 9.90 2.70 -11.11
CA PRO A 111 10.36 2.55 -12.49
C PRO A 111 9.20 2.39 -13.48
N ARG A 112 8.18 1.58 -13.13
CA ARG A 112 7.03 1.32 -14.00
C ARG A 112 6.09 2.52 -14.06
N GLY A 113 5.90 3.24 -12.96
CA GLY A 113 5.12 4.47 -12.91
C GLY A 113 5.68 5.56 -13.83
N LYS A 114 7.00 5.72 -13.91
CA LYS A 114 7.63 6.64 -14.86
C LYS A 114 7.33 6.28 -16.32
N ARG A 115 7.39 4.99 -16.66
CA ARG A 115 7.05 4.51 -18.02
C ARG A 115 5.57 4.73 -18.34
N PHE A 116 4.70 4.45 -17.37
CA PHE A 116 3.27 4.70 -17.49
C PHE A 116 2.98 6.18 -17.73
N GLY A 117 3.60 7.08 -16.95
CA GLY A 117 3.47 8.53 -17.13
C GLY A 117 3.84 8.99 -18.53
N ALA A 118 4.96 8.51 -19.08
CA ALA A 118 5.35 8.81 -20.46
C ALA A 118 4.31 8.35 -21.49
N THR A 119 3.73 7.15 -21.32
CA THR A 119 2.66 6.66 -22.22
C THR A 119 1.36 7.43 -22.08
N LEU A 120 1.06 7.93 -20.87
CA LEU A 120 -0.11 8.77 -20.62
C LEU A 120 0.06 10.14 -21.28
N ASP A 121 1.23 10.78 -21.16
CA ASP A 121 1.51 12.06 -21.81
C ASP A 121 1.39 11.95 -23.34
N ASP A 122 1.91 10.87 -23.93
CA ASP A 122 1.77 10.60 -25.36
C ASP A 122 0.30 10.43 -25.78
N ALA A 123 -0.50 9.72 -24.98
CA ALA A 123 -1.92 9.55 -25.23
C ALA A 123 -2.71 10.87 -25.11
N ILE A 124 -2.38 11.69 -24.11
CA ILE A 124 -2.94 13.04 -23.95
C ILE A 124 -2.63 13.91 -25.17
N ARG A 125 -1.38 13.89 -25.67
CA ARG A 125 -1.01 14.64 -26.89
C ARG A 125 -1.73 14.12 -28.15
N ALA A 126 -1.97 12.81 -28.22
CA ALA A 126 -2.71 12.18 -29.32
C ALA A 126 -4.23 12.44 -29.24
N GLY A 127 -4.74 12.87 -28.08
CA GLY A 127 -6.17 13.09 -27.87
C GLY A 127 -7.00 11.80 -27.79
N ASP A 128 -6.35 10.64 -27.64
CA ASP A 128 -7.01 9.33 -27.64
C ASP A 128 -6.27 8.31 -26.75
N VAL A 129 -6.98 7.30 -26.28
CA VAL A 129 -6.42 6.19 -25.49
C VAL A 129 -5.64 5.26 -26.42
N THR A 130 -4.33 5.52 -26.53
CA THR A 130 -3.42 4.75 -27.39
C THR A 130 -3.25 3.30 -26.92
N GLU A 131 -2.89 2.41 -27.86
CA GLU A 131 -2.59 1.01 -27.52
C GLU A 131 -1.37 0.88 -26.57
N ARG A 132 -0.44 1.83 -26.64
CA ARG A 132 0.69 1.93 -25.69
C ARG A 132 0.20 2.22 -24.26
N LEU A 133 -0.78 3.11 -24.09
CA LEU A 133 -1.38 3.36 -22.78
C LEU A 133 -2.20 2.16 -22.30
N ARG A 134 -2.99 1.54 -23.19
CA ARG A 134 -3.78 0.34 -22.87
C ARG A 134 -2.92 -0.85 -22.44
N SER A 135 -1.78 -1.05 -23.11
CA SER A 135 -0.82 -2.08 -22.72
C SER A 135 -0.12 -1.76 -21.40
N ALA A 136 0.19 -0.49 -21.13
CA ALA A 136 0.78 -0.06 -19.85
C ALA A 136 -0.15 -0.32 -18.65
N PHE A 137 -1.46 -0.12 -18.80
CA PHE A 137 -2.46 -0.51 -17.80
C PHE A 137 -2.48 -2.03 -17.52
N ARG A 138 -2.10 -2.85 -18.50
CA ARG A 138 -2.11 -4.31 -18.41
C ARG A 138 -0.75 -4.90 -18.05
N ASP A 139 0.19 -4.10 -17.54
CA ASP A 139 1.51 -4.59 -17.13
C ASP A 139 1.37 -5.69 -16.05
N PRO A 140 1.74 -6.95 -16.35
CA PRO A 140 1.52 -8.07 -15.42
C PRO A 140 2.36 -7.95 -14.15
N VAL A 141 3.52 -7.27 -14.21
CA VAL A 141 4.40 -7.08 -13.05
C VAL A 141 3.77 -6.11 -12.07
N VAL A 142 3.23 -4.98 -12.56
CA VAL A 142 2.53 -4.00 -11.72
C VAL A 142 1.28 -4.62 -11.09
N ARG A 143 0.51 -5.38 -11.88
CA ARG A 143 -0.66 -6.10 -11.36
C ARG A 143 -0.29 -7.10 -10.26
N ALA A 144 0.75 -7.91 -10.48
CA ALA A 144 1.22 -8.86 -9.48
C ALA A 144 1.69 -8.15 -8.20
N ALA A 145 2.39 -7.03 -8.32
CA ALA A 145 2.84 -6.22 -7.18
C ALA A 145 1.67 -5.67 -6.36
N HIS A 146 0.61 -5.16 -7.00
CA HIS A 146 -0.60 -4.72 -6.28
C HIS A 146 -1.38 -5.86 -5.64
N VAL A 147 -1.46 -7.02 -6.30
CA VAL A 147 -2.08 -8.22 -5.70
C VAL A 147 -1.30 -8.66 -4.46
N TRP A 148 0.04 -8.68 -4.54
CA TRP A 148 0.89 -8.97 -3.39
C TRP A 148 0.69 -7.96 -2.26
N GLU A 149 0.66 -6.66 -2.57
CA GLU A 149 0.39 -5.60 -1.58
C GLU A 149 -0.92 -5.87 -0.82
N LEU A 150 -2.01 -6.19 -1.52
CA LEU A 150 -3.30 -6.50 -0.90
C LEU A 150 -3.24 -7.78 -0.04
N ILE A 151 -2.60 -8.84 -0.53
CA ILE A 151 -2.46 -10.10 0.21
C ILE A 151 -1.63 -9.88 1.48
N ALA A 152 -0.48 -9.21 1.36
CA ALA A 152 0.41 -8.94 2.48
C ALA A 152 -0.28 -8.09 3.55
N ILE A 153 -1.05 -7.06 3.15
CA ILE A 153 -1.82 -6.23 4.09
C ILE A 153 -2.92 -7.05 4.78
N ALA A 154 -3.65 -7.89 4.04
CA ALA A 154 -4.65 -8.77 4.65
C ALA A 154 -4.03 -9.73 5.68
N LEU A 155 -2.87 -10.31 5.36
CA LEU A 155 -2.12 -11.17 6.28
C LEU A 155 -1.60 -10.40 7.50
N ILE A 156 -1.09 -9.17 7.33
CA ILE A 156 -0.66 -8.32 8.45
C ILE A 156 -1.84 -8.03 9.38
N ILE A 157 -3.00 -7.66 8.84
CA ILE A 157 -4.22 -7.42 9.64
C ILE A 157 -4.60 -8.69 10.42
N TRP A 158 -4.62 -9.84 9.74
CA TRP A 158 -4.89 -11.13 10.37
C TRP A 158 -3.91 -11.46 11.51
N LEU A 159 -2.60 -11.26 11.30
CA LEU A 159 -1.56 -11.45 12.32
C LEU A 159 -1.75 -10.51 13.52
N MET A 160 -2.13 -9.25 13.30
CA MET A 160 -2.34 -8.29 14.37
C MET A 160 -3.59 -8.59 15.22
N ILE A 161 -4.59 -9.23 14.63
CA ILE A 161 -5.83 -9.60 15.31
C ILE A 161 -5.66 -10.92 16.07
N LEU A 162 -5.23 -11.99 15.37
CA LEU A 162 -5.22 -13.34 15.95
C LEU A 162 -3.96 -13.65 16.76
N LYS A 163 -2.83 -13.00 16.44
CA LYS A 163 -1.52 -13.21 17.10
C LYS A 163 -1.21 -14.70 17.35
N PRO A 164 -1.26 -15.54 16.30
CA PRO A 164 -1.44 -16.98 16.47
C PRO A 164 -0.18 -17.73 16.91
N PHE A 165 1.00 -17.12 16.81
CA PHE A 165 2.28 -17.74 17.15
C PHE A 165 3.28 -16.71 17.63
#